data_AF-A0A934D9B4-F1
#
_entry.id   AF-A0A934D9B4-F1
#
_cell.length_a   1.000
_cell.length_b   1.000
_cell.length_c   1.000
_cell.angle_alpha   90.00
_cell.angle_beta   90.00
_cell.angle_gamma   90.00
#
_symmetry.space_group_name_H-M   'P 1'
#
loop_
_entity.id
_entity.type
_entity.pdbx_description
1 polymer ?
#
loop_
_entity_poly.entity_id
_entity_poly.type
_entity_poly.pdbx_seq_one_letter_code
_entity_poly.pdbx_strand_id
1 'polypeptide(L)'
;MRTFARQILCAIAILVGGVCVTRAQTPPYFYQGRDHGSESLFNPWNLMLNGGFDILQSTRYRELGTLPYGPGAKNVFKNLADPFSAIRNYGVGSFIRDEIFPLSLEKDNGQWWPNYTLHLIGGGRTYRAMAEWFAFHGYGSSKLLSAVTMAAYHFVNEALENQTYDGYAVDPIADIYIFDLGGILLFESESVCKFFSSTLNLADWSLQPSYLPQNNQLHNNGQYFSMKWKLPFAKPWHVFYYFGLDGLVGLSYTFENGKSISASYGLVGKGLRVLSDVTNKKTVDLVESLGFFYDDENNLLASMVLTRKTDYTVSINFFPGIFRVGKFNFGGWFVVSGHNGVMVGLTTAVVPGLGMQF
;
A
#
# COMPACT_ATOMS: atom_id res chain seq x y z
N MET A 1 13.87 -25.62 6.88
CA MET A 1 12.96 -24.49 7.19
C MET A 1 13.49 -23.56 8.30
N ARG A 2 13.95 -24.05 9.45
CA ARG A 2 14.48 -23.19 10.54
C ARG A 2 15.77 -22.41 10.22
N THR A 3 16.54 -22.85 9.22
CA THR A 3 17.82 -22.25 8.81
C THR A 3 17.67 -21.12 7.80
N PHE A 4 16.65 -21.15 6.93
CA PHE A 4 16.44 -20.14 5.89
C PHE A 4 15.87 -18.82 6.47
N ALA A 5 14.93 -18.92 7.42
CA ALA A 5 14.40 -17.76 8.14
C ALA A 5 15.46 -17.04 9.00
N ARG A 6 16.40 -17.78 9.60
CA ARG A 6 17.52 -17.20 10.36
C ARG A 6 18.55 -16.49 9.47
N GLN A 7 18.75 -16.95 8.24
CA GLN A 7 19.70 -16.34 7.30
C GLN A 7 19.17 -15.03 6.70
N ILE A 8 17.85 -14.94 6.43
CA ILE A 8 17.20 -13.70 5.99
C ILE A 8 17.20 -12.65 7.12
N LEU A 9 16.89 -13.06 8.36
CA LEU A 9 16.95 -12.17 9.54
C LEU A 9 18.38 -11.65 9.82
N CYS A 10 19.41 -12.47 9.64
CA CYS A 10 20.81 -12.03 9.79
C CYS A 10 21.28 -11.12 8.64
N ALA A 11 20.81 -11.33 7.40
CA ALA A 11 21.15 -10.45 6.28
C ALA A 11 20.51 -9.05 6.43
N ILE A 12 19.28 -8.98 6.95
CA ILE A 12 18.60 -7.72 7.28
C ILE A 12 19.30 -7.02 8.46
N ALA A 13 19.78 -7.77 9.47
CA ALA A 13 20.47 -7.21 10.62
C ALA A 13 21.87 -6.64 10.32
N ILE A 14 22.57 -7.15 9.30
CA ILE A 14 23.94 -6.71 8.95
C ILE A 14 23.94 -5.43 8.08
N LEU A 15 22.87 -5.13 7.35
CA LEU A 15 22.73 -3.90 6.54
C LEU A 15 22.45 -2.63 7.36
N VAL A 16 22.21 -2.77 8.67
CA VAL A 16 21.96 -1.66 9.62
C VAL A 16 23.27 -1.08 10.22
N GLY A 17 24.44 -1.63 9.84
CA GLY A 17 25.75 -1.15 10.28
C GLY A 17 26.13 0.21 9.69
N GLY A 18 26.03 1.25 10.51
CA GLY A 18 26.11 2.66 10.15
C GLY A 18 27.37 3.12 9.41
N VAL A 19 27.12 3.94 8.38
CA VAL A 19 28.00 5.05 8.02
C VAL A 19 27.16 6.32 8.13
N CYS A 20 27.35 7.08 9.22
CA CYS A 20 26.82 8.43 9.33
C CYS A 20 27.50 9.30 8.28
N VAL A 21 26.84 9.50 7.13
CA VAL A 21 27.21 10.53 6.18
C VAL A 21 26.32 11.73 6.45
N THR A 22 26.87 12.77 7.06
CA THR A 22 26.26 14.10 7.10
C THR A 22 26.28 14.70 5.70
N ARG A 23 25.27 14.37 4.88
CA ARG A 23 25.04 15.05 3.61
C ARG A 23 23.95 16.09 3.82
N ALA A 24 24.19 17.32 3.36
CA ALA A 24 23.15 18.35 3.27
C ALA A 24 21.96 17.77 2.51
N GLN A 25 20.87 17.47 3.21
CA GLN A 25 19.68 16.87 2.63
C GLN A 25 18.94 17.96 1.87
N THR A 26 18.80 17.78 0.55
CA THR A 26 17.70 18.41 -0.19
C THR A 26 16.42 18.19 0.61
N PRO A 27 15.57 19.23 0.79
CA PRO A 27 14.32 19.06 1.52
C PRO A 27 13.56 17.83 0.99
N PRO A 28 13.00 16.99 1.88
CA PRO A 28 12.32 15.77 1.46
C PRO A 28 11.05 16.11 0.67
N TYR A 29 10.69 15.25 -0.28
CA TYR A 29 9.49 15.43 -1.09
C TYR A 29 8.25 14.83 -0.42
N PHE A 30 8.38 13.67 0.22
CA PHE A 30 7.25 12.87 0.67
C PHE A 30 7.26 12.53 2.16
N TYR A 31 8.44 12.50 2.82
CA TYR A 31 8.55 12.26 4.26
C TYR A 31 9.15 13.46 4.99
N GLN A 32 8.35 14.17 5.79
CA GLN A 32 8.71 15.43 6.45
C GLN A 32 9.09 15.27 7.93
N GLY A 33 8.96 14.07 8.51
CA GLY A 33 9.22 13.80 9.93
C GLY A 33 8.09 14.25 10.86
N ARG A 34 6.83 14.26 10.39
CA ARG A 34 5.68 14.69 11.21
C ARG A 34 5.37 13.67 12.32
N ASP A 35 5.03 14.18 13.50
CA ASP A 35 4.76 13.40 14.73
C ASP A 35 3.25 13.09 14.95
N HIS A 36 2.43 13.40 13.94
CA HIS A 36 0.99 13.17 13.90
C HIS A 36 0.55 12.72 12.49
N GLY A 37 -0.73 12.40 12.35
CA GLY A 37 -1.37 11.92 11.13
C GLY A 37 -0.81 10.59 10.62
N SER A 38 -1.14 10.23 9.38
CA SER A 38 -0.65 9.01 8.73
C SER A 38 0.88 8.95 8.65
N GLU A 39 1.56 10.08 8.49
CA GLU A 39 3.02 10.12 8.39
C GLU A 39 3.71 9.67 9.68
N SER A 40 3.13 9.92 10.85
CA SER A 40 3.67 9.44 12.13
C SER A 40 3.70 7.92 12.26
N LEU A 41 2.88 7.22 11.46
CA LEU A 41 2.87 5.76 11.38
C LEU A 41 3.77 5.25 10.24
N PHE A 42 4.32 6.11 9.39
CA PHE A 42 5.14 5.69 8.27
C PHE A 42 6.53 5.25 8.76
N ASN A 43 6.80 3.94 8.66
CA ASN A 43 8.07 3.30 9.00
C ASN A 43 8.17 1.93 8.29
N PRO A 44 9.36 1.30 8.23
CA PRO A 44 9.54 0.02 7.52
C PRO A 44 8.60 -1.11 7.97
N TRP A 45 8.25 -1.17 9.27
CA TRP A 45 7.37 -2.22 9.80
C TRP A 45 5.93 -2.02 9.38
N ASN A 46 5.40 -0.81 9.53
CA ASN A 46 4.05 -0.49 9.08
C ASN A 46 3.93 -0.58 7.56
N LEU A 47 4.98 -0.24 6.81
CA LEU A 47 5.00 -0.45 5.36
C LEU A 47 4.93 -1.95 5.03
N MET A 48 5.72 -2.78 5.70
CA MET A 48 5.66 -4.24 5.52
C MET A 48 4.28 -4.82 5.84
N LEU A 49 3.63 -4.33 6.89
CA LEU A 49 2.30 -4.81 7.29
C LEU A 49 1.17 -4.30 6.37
N ASN A 50 1.22 -3.04 5.94
CA ASN A 50 0.23 -2.49 5.04
C ASN A 50 0.38 -3.03 3.63
N GLY A 51 1.57 -2.90 3.04
CA GLY A 51 1.83 -3.32 1.66
C GLY A 51 2.04 -4.83 1.53
N GLY A 52 2.76 -5.47 2.45
CA GLY A 52 3.07 -6.90 2.33
C GLY A 52 1.89 -7.83 2.59
N PHE A 53 0.85 -7.34 3.27
CA PHE A 53 -0.39 -8.07 3.50
C PHE A 53 -1.58 -7.39 2.80
N ASP A 54 -1.34 -6.51 1.84
CA ASP A 54 -2.37 -5.68 1.22
C ASP A 54 -3.50 -6.53 0.62
N ILE A 55 -3.13 -7.66 -0.01
CA ILE A 55 -4.09 -8.61 -0.58
C ILE A 55 -5.08 -9.20 0.44
N LEU A 56 -4.77 -9.15 1.75
CA LEU A 56 -5.70 -9.56 2.81
C LEU A 56 -6.99 -8.75 2.82
N GLN A 57 -7.01 -7.56 2.21
CA GLN A 57 -8.22 -6.77 2.04
C GLN A 57 -9.23 -7.39 1.05
N SER A 58 -8.75 -8.27 0.16
CA SER A 58 -9.53 -8.92 -0.89
C SER A 58 -9.85 -10.39 -0.58
N THR A 59 -9.47 -10.89 0.60
CA THR A 59 -9.73 -12.27 1.04
C THR A 59 -10.39 -12.31 2.42
N ARG A 60 -11.01 -13.46 2.73
CA ARG A 60 -11.60 -13.74 4.04
C ARG A 60 -10.59 -14.30 5.04
N TYR A 61 -9.45 -14.79 4.56
CA TYR A 61 -8.44 -15.43 5.38
C TYR A 61 -7.45 -14.38 5.90
N ARG A 62 -7.59 -14.02 7.18
CA ARG A 62 -6.72 -13.03 7.85
C ARG A 62 -5.80 -13.64 8.93
N GLU A 63 -5.94 -14.95 9.16
CA GLU A 63 -5.20 -15.67 10.21
C GLU A 63 -3.74 -15.88 9.81
N LEU A 64 -2.82 -15.18 10.47
CA LEU A 64 -1.42 -15.12 10.07
C LEU A 64 -0.73 -16.48 10.05
N GLY A 65 -1.19 -17.43 10.88
CA GLY A 65 -0.60 -18.77 10.98
C GLY A 65 -1.04 -19.76 9.90
N THR A 66 -2.11 -19.47 9.16
CA THR A 66 -2.69 -20.38 8.15
C THR A 66 -2.44 -19.91 6.72
N LEU A 67 -1.88 -18.71 6.54
CA LEU A 67 -1.57 -18.15 5.24
C LEU A 67 -0.53 -19.02 4.48
N PRO A 68 -0.72 -19.23 3.16
CA PRO A 68 0.09 -20.14 2.35
C PRO A 68 1.42 -19.53 1.88
N TYR A 69 2.21 -18.94 2.79
CA TYR A 69 3.45 -18.23 2.43
C TYR A 69 4.42 -19.08 1.58
N GLY A 70 4.60 -20.35 1.94
CA GLY A 70 5.59 -21.23 1.30
C GLY A 70 5.25 -21.56 -0.15
N PRO A 71 4.07 -22.16 -0.43
CA PRO A 71 3.62 -22.45 -1.78
C PRO A 71 3.58 -21.18 -2.67
N GLY A 72 3.03 -20.09 -2.16
CA GLY A 72 2.93 -18.84 -2.90
C GLY A 72 4.29 -18.25 -3.24
N ALA A 73 5.21 -18.19 -2.27
CA ALA A 73 6.58 -17.73 -2.50
C ALA A 73 7.31 -18.61 -3.53
N LYS A 74 7.14 -19.94 -3.46
CA LYS A 74 7.70 -20.88 -4.44
C LYS A 74 7.19 -20.56 -5.85
N ASN A 75 5.89 -20.26 -5.99
CA ASN A 75 5.30 -19.92 -7.28
C ASN A 75 5.81 -18.57 -7.81
N VAL A 76 5.90 -17.54 -6.96
CA VAL A 76 6.48 -16.24 -7.34
C VAL A 76 7.92 -16.42 -7.81
N PHE A 77 8.76 -17.10 -7.04
CA PHE A 77 10.16 -17.36 -7.43
C PHE A 77 10.28 -18.12 -8.75
N LYS A 78 9.43 -19.12 -8.99
CA LYS A 78 9.40 -19.87 -10.24
C LYS A 78 9.14 -18.96 -11.44
N ASN A 79 8.18 -18.05 -11.33
CA ASN A 79 7.81 -17.14 -12.40
C ASN A 79 8.85 -16.05 -12.64
N LEU A 80 9.47 -15.53 -11.57
CA LEU A 80 10.59 -14.58 -11.68
C LEU A 80 11.86 -15.23 -12.25
N ALA A 81 12.13 -16.50 -11.92
CA ALA A 81 13.30 -17.21 -12.41
C ALA A 81 13.19 -17.65 -13.88
N ASP A 82 11.97 -17.90 -14.38
CA ASP A 82 11.71 -18.22 -15.80
C ASP A 82 10.57 -17.36 -16.37
N PRO A 83 10.80 -16.03 -16.52
CA PRO A 83 9.74 -15.10 -16.89
C PRO A 83 9.31 -15.28 -18.34
N PHE A 84 10.22 -15.71 -19.22
CA PHE A 84 9.93 -15.90 -20.64
C PHE A 84 9.00 -17.08 -20.88
N SER A 85 9.15 -18.19 -20.14
CA SER A 85 8.21 -19.31 -20.24
C SER A 85 6.83 -18.94 -19.71
N ALA A 86 6.76 -18.19 -18.61
CA ALA A 86 5.50 -17.70 -18.07
C ALA A 86 4.77 -16.80 -19.07
N ILE A 87 5.46 -15.80 -19.64
CA ILE A 87 4.90 -14.88 -20.64
C ILE A 87 4.47 -15.64 -21.92
N ARG A 88 5.26 -16.61 -22.39
CA ARG A 88 4.88 -17.42 -23.55
C ARG A 88 3.64 -18.27 -23.28
N ASN A 89 3.52 -18.83 -22.07
CA ASN A 89 2.37 -19.64 -21.68
C ASN A 89 1.09 -18.81 -21.57
N TYR A 90 1.20 -17.59 -21.04
CA TYR A 90 0.10 -16.61 -21.00
C TYR A 90 -0.28 -16.07 -22.39
N GLY A 91 0.72 -15.91 -23.25
CA GLY A 91 0.62 -15.27 -24.55
C GLY A 91 1.17 -13.84 -24.51
N VAL A 92 2.20 -13.56 -25.31
CA VAL A 92 2.92 -12.27 -25.32
C VAL A 92 1.98 -11.09 -25.60
N GLY A 93 1.05 -11.24 -26.55
CA GLY A 93 0.08 -10.18 -26.88
C GLY A 93 -0.89 -9.90 -25.74
N SER A 94 -1.38 -10.96 -25.07
CA SER A 94 -2.22 -10.82 -23.87
C SER A 94 -1.45 -10.15 -22.74
N PHE A 95 -0.19 -10.54 -22.50
CA PHE A 95 0.65 -9.92 -21.47
C PHE A 95 0.81 -8.42 -21.70
N ILE A 96 1.17 -8.02 -22.93
CA ILE A 96 1.34 -6.60 -23.27
C ILE A 96 0.04 -5.80 -23.09
N ARG A 97 -1.11 -6.37 -23.51
CA ARG A 97 -2.40 -5.70 -23.48
C ARG A 97 -3.04 -5.65 -22.10
N ASP A 98 -2.93 -6.73 -21.33
CA ASP A 98 -3.63 -6.90 -20.08
C ASP A 98 -2.79 -6.33 -18.91
N GLU A 99 -1.46 -6.51 -18.93
CA GLU A 99 -0.56 -6.11 -17.83
C GLU A 99 0.18 -4.79 -18.06
N ILE A 100 0.63 -4.51 -19.29
CA ILE A 100 1.64 -3.46 -19.52
C ILE A 100 1.06 -2.14 -19.99
N PHE A 101 0.14 -2.18 -20.94
CA PHE A 101 -0.44 -0.97 -21.54
C PHE A 101 -1.95 -0.91 -21.33
N PRO A 102 -2.51 0.30 -21.14
CA PRO A 102 -3.95 0.52 -20.99
C PRO A 102 -4.70 0.36 -22.31
N LEU A 103 -4.60 -0.82 -22.94
CA LEU A 103 -5.16 -1.10 -24.26
C LEU A 103 -6.53 -1.77 -24.19
N SER A 104 -6.98 -2.14 -22.98
CA SER A 104 -8.31 -2.67 -22.74
C SER A 104 -9.05 -1.88 -21.66
N LEU A 105 -10.30 -1.51 -21.96
CA LEU A 105 -11.26 -0.95 -21.00
C LEU A 105 -12.23 -2.02 -20.47
N GLU A 106 -12.11 -3.27 -20.91
CA GLU A 106 -12.86 -4.39 -20.35
C GLU A 106 -12.39 -4.68 -18.93
N LYS A 107 -13.33 -4.77 -17.99
CA LYS A 107 -13.07 -5.00 -16.57
C LYS A 107 -12.22 -6.25 -16.30
N ASP A 108 -12.34 -7.27 -17.14
CA ASP A 108 -11.63 -8.55 -17.00
C ASP A 108 -10.16 -8.48 -17.47
N ASN A 109 -9.76 -7.39 -18.13
CA ASN A 109 -8.41 -7.15 -18.67
C ASN A 109 -7.80 -5.84 -18.13
N GLY A 110 -8.15 -5.45 -16.91
CA GLY A 110 -7.74 -4.19 -16.27
C GLY A 110 -6.52 -4.31 -15.36
N GLN A 111 -5.72 -5.38 -15.47
CA GLN A 111 -4.56 -5.64 -14.59
C GLN A 111 -3.49 -4.54 -14.68
N TRP A 112 -3.38 -3.88 -15.84
CA TRP A 112 -2.54 -2.70 -15.99
C TRP A 112 -2.87 -1.57 -14.99
N TRP A 113 -4.10 -1.45 -14.49
CA TRP A 113 -4.47 -0.36 -13.59
C TRP A 113 -3.72 -0.38 -12.25
N PRO A 114 -3.77 -1.46 -11.44
CA PRO A 114 -2.94 -1.57 -10.24
C PRO A 114 -1.44 -1.48 -10.57
N ASN A 115 -0.99 -2.00 -11.71
CA ASN A 115 0.41 -1.91 -12.11
C ASN A 115 0.92 -0.46 -12.25
N TYR A 116 0.14 0.45 -12.84
CA TYR A 116 0.49 1.87 -12.88
C TYR A 116 0.25 2.59 -11.55
N THR A 117 -0.86 2.32 -10.88
CA THR A 117 -1.27 3.11 -9.70
C THR A 117 -0.53 2.66 -8.43
N LEU A 118 -0.52 1.36 -8.14
CA LEU A 118 0.13 0.77 -6.97
C LEU A 118 1.63 0.54 -7.18
N HIS A 119 2.05 -0.14 -8.25
CA HIS A 119 3.46 -0.53 -8.42
C HIS A 119 4.33 0.63 -8.94
N LEU A 120 3.94 1.29 -10.03
CA LEU A 120 4.75 2.37 -10.61
C LEU A 120 4.70 3.66 -9.79
N ILE A 121 3.52 4.23 -9.60
CA ILE A 121 3.35 5.52 -8.95
C ILE A 121 3.41 5.36 -7.43
N GLY A 122 2.60 4.46 -6.87
CA GLY A 122 2.57 4.15 -5.45
C GLY A 122 3.91 3.61 -4.94
N GLY A 123 4.47 2.61 -5.62
CA GLY A 123 5.76 1.99 -5.31
C GLY A 123 6.91 2.98 -5.48
N GLY A 124 6.95 3.75 -6.57
CA GLY A 124 7.94 4.81 -6.76
C GLY A 124 7.90 5.89 -5.67
N ARG A 125 6.70 6.38 -5.31
CA ARG A 125 6.53 7.32 -4.18
C ARG A 125 6.98 6.69 -2.86
N THR A 126 6.60 5.44 -2.61
CA THR A 126 6.93 4.70 -1.38
C THR A 126 8.44 4.49 -1.26
N TYR A 127 9.09 4.08 -2.35
CA TYR A 127 10.54 3.99 -2.45
C TYR A 127 11.19 5.33 -2.08
N ARG A 128 10.74 6.44 -2.68
CA ARG A 128 11.33 7.74 -2.37
C ARG A 128 11.10 8.16 -0.91
N ALA A 129 9.87 8.03 -0.42
CA ALA A 129 9.51 8.37 0.96
C ALA A 129 10.26 7.51 1.99
N MET A 130 10.45 6.22 1.73
CA MET A 130 11.18 5.33 2.62
C MET A 130 12.69 5.61 2.59
N ALA A 131 13.25 6.02 1.44
CA ALA A 131 14.62 6.49 1.37
C ALA A 131 14.82 7.78 2.18
N GLU A 132 13.84 8.70 2.12
CA GLU A 132 13.81 9.91 2.94
C GLU A 132 13.65 9.59 4.43
N TRP A 133 12.82 8.61 4.79
CA TRP A 133 12.66 8.12 6.16
C TRP A 133 13.97 7.56 6.72
N PHE A 134 14.64 6.67 5.97
CA PHE A 134 15.93 6.11 6.39
C PHE A 134 16.98 7.21 6.52
N ALA A 135 17.01 8.17 5.60
CA ALA A 135 17.95 9.28 5.65
C ALA A 135 17.68 10.21 6.85
N PHE A 136 16.40 10.51 7.14
CA PHE A 136 15.98 11.31 8.29
C PHE A 136 16.41 10.68 9.62
N HIS A 137 16.35 9.35 9.71
CA HIS A 137 16.77 8.59 10.91
C HIS A 137 18.27 8.22 10.92
N GLY A 138 19.08 8.76 10.00
CA GLY A 138 20.53 8.59 10.01
C GLY A 138 21.05 7.24 9.49
N TYR A 139 20.21 6.44 8.81
CA TYR A 139 20.65 5.20 8.19
C TYR A 139 21.46 5.50 6.92
N GLY A 140 22.65 4.89 6.83
CA GLY A 140 23.45 4.88 5.60
C GLY A 140 22.75 4.14 4.46
N SER A 141 23.13 4.42 3.21
CA SER A 141 22.60 3.73 2.02
C SER A 141 21.06 3.74 1.92
N SER A 142 20.42 4.84 2.32
CA SER A 142 18.97 4.96 2.50
C SER A 142 18.14 4.53 1.28
N LYS A 143 18.65 4.77 0.07
CA LYS A 143 18.05 4.30 -1.20
C LYS A 143 18.07 2.78 -1.35
N LEU A 144 19.20 2.14 -1.05
CA LEU A 144 19.31 0.68 -1.11
C LEU A 144 18.39 0.02 -0.08
N LEU A 145 18.38 0.54 1.15
CA LEU A 145 17.49 0.06 2.20
C LEU A 145 16.02 0.19 1.76
N SER A 146 15.67 1.33 1.18
CA SER A 146 14.32 1.55 0.63
C SER A 146 13.95 0.55 -0.46
N ALA A 147 14.82 0.34 -1.46
CA ALA A 147 14.60 -0.64 -2.51
C ALA A 147 14.43 -2.06 -1.96
N VAL A 148 15.23 -2.45 -0.97
CA VAL A 148 15.12 -3.75 -0.29
C VAL A 148 13.82 -3.87 0.49
N THR A 149 13.41 -2.84 1.24
CA THR A 149 12.13 -2.83 1.95
C THR A 149 10.96 -2.96 0.97
N MET A 150 11.00 -2.23 -0.14
CA MET A 150 9.96 -2.29 -1.17
C MET A 150 9.85 -3.68 -1.81
N ALA A 151 10.97 -4.20 -2.30
CA ALA A 151 11.02 -5.54 -2.88
C ALA A 151 10.55 -6.61 -1.90
N ALA A 152 10.89 -6.48 -0.61
CA ALA A 152 10.47 -7.43 0.41
C ALA A 152 8.95 -7.41 0.63
N TYR A 153 8.31 -6.24 0.75
CA TYR A 153 6.87 -6.21 1.02
C TYR A 153 6.07 -6.63 -0.23
N HIS A 154 6.42 -6.16 -1.43
CA HIS A 154 5.73 -6.63 -2.65
C HIS A 154 5.90 -8.13 -2.85
N PHE A 155 7.10 -8.69 -2.60
CA PHE A 155 7.27 -10.14 -2.66
C PHE A 155 6.35 -10.90 -1.68
N VAL A 156 6.17 -10.39 -0.46
CA VAL A 156 5.25 -11.00 0.51
C VAL A 156 3.81 -10.89 0.02
N ASN A 157 3.40 -9.73 -0.50
CA ASN A 157 2.08 -9.55 -1.08
C ASN A 157 1.82 -10.56 -2.21
N GLU A 158 2.75 -10.65 -3.16
CA GLU A 158 2.69 -11.58 -4.29
C GLU A 158 2.60 -13.04 -3.85
N ALA A 159 3.37 -13.41 -2.83
CA ALA A 159 3.32 -14.75 -2.28
C ALA A 159 1.93 -15.05 -1.68
N LEU A 160 1.34 -14.10 -0.96
CA LEU A 160 0.00 -14.26 -0.39
C LEU A 160 -1.08 -14.28 -1.47
N GLU A 161 -0.92 -13.47 -2.51
CA GLU A 161 -1.82 -13.43 -3.67
C GLU A 161 -1.81 -14.75 -4.44
N ASN A 162 -0.63 -15.34 -4.66
CA ASN A 162 -0.48 -16.59 -5.41
C ASN A 162 -1.01 -17.82 -4.63
N GLN A 163 -1.28 -17.69 -3.33
CA GLN A 163 -1.84 -18.75 -2.49
C GLN A 163 -1.15 -20.11 -2.68
N THR A 164 -1.92 -21.17 -2.96
CA THR A 164 -1.41 -22.52 -3.20
C THR A 164 -1.28 -22.85 -4.69
N TYR A 165 -1.43 -21.87 -5.58
CA TYR A 165 -1.30 -22.09 -7.03
C TYR A 165 0.15 -22.48 -7.37
N ASP A 166 0.31 -23.53 -8.19
CA ASP A 166 1.61 -23.95 -8.75
C ASP A 166 1.50 -24.01 -10.27
N GLY A 167 2.04 -23.00 -10.95
CA GLY A 167 1.89 -22.83 -12.39
C GLY A 167 2.64 -21.62 -12.91
N TYR A 168 2.30 -21.19 -14.13
CA TYR A 168 2.84 -19.95 -14.69
C TYR A 168 1.85 -18.80 -14.47
N ALA A 169 2.33 -17.71 -13.89
CA ALA A 169 1.59 -16.49 -13.63
C ALA A 169 2.47 -15.30 -14.05
N VAL A 170 1.90 -14.36 -14.80
CA VAL A 170 2.64 -13.22 -15.34
C VAL A 170 2.60 -11.96 -14.47
N ASP A 171 1.66 -11.93 -13.53
CA ASP A 171 1.40 -10.84 -12.60
C ASP A 171 2.66 -10.45 -11.78
N PRO A 172 3.34 -11.37 -11.06
CA PRO A 172 4.60 -11.04 -10.38
C PRO A 172 5.71 -10.51 -11.29
N ILE A 173 5.70 -10.87 -12.58
CA ILE A 173 6.70 -10.42 -13.55
C ILE A 173 6.44 -8.97 -13.95
N ALA A 174 5.18 -8.61 -14.22
CA ALA A 174 4.79 -7.25 -14.50
C ALA A 174 5.14 -6.34 -13.32
N ASP A 175 4.68 -6.73 -12.12
CA ASP A 175 4.84 -5.94 -10.91
C ASP A 175 6.31 -5.72 -10.57
N ILE A 176 7.07 -6.79 -10.40
CA ILE A 176 8.42 -6.70 -9.84
C ILE A 176 9.44 -6.25 -10.90
N TYR A 177 9.39 -6.77 -12.13
CA TYR A 177 10.43 -6.46 -13.12
C TYR A 177 10.15 -5.23 -13.96
N ILE A 178 8.89 -4.79 -14.07
CA ILE A 178 8.54 -3.67 -14.94
C ILE A 178 8.12 -2.47 -14.10
N PHE A 179 7.10 -2.62 -13.26
CA PHE A 179 6.48 -1.46 -12.63
C PHE A 179 7.18 -1.02 -11.34
N ASP A 180 7.63 -1.94 -10.49
CA ASP A 180 8.42 -1.63 -9.29
C ASP A 180 9.78 -1.03 -9.65
N LEU A 181 10.52 -1.70 -10.53
CA LEU A 181 11.80 -1.17 -11.02
C LEU A 181 11.60 0.13 -11.79
N GLY A 182 10.56 0.21 -12.61
CA GLY A 182 10.16 1.45 -13.28
C GLY A 182 9.85 2.57 -12.29
N GLY A 183 9.17 2.26 -11.19
CA GLY A 183 8.78 3.21 -10.15
C GLY A 183 9.99 3.76 -9.40
N ILE A 184 10.92 2.87 -9.02
CA ILE A 184 12.22 3.26 -8.45
C ILE A 184 12.93 4.22 -9.41
N LEU A 185 13.13 3.83 -10.67
CA LEU A 185 13.86 4.64 -11.64
C LEU A 185 13.16 5.97 -11.94
N LEU A 186 11.83 5.97 -12.02
CA LEU A 186 11.02 7.16 -12.28
C LEU A 186 11.14 8.18 -11.13
N PHE A 187 11.09 7.72 -9.88
CA PHE A 187 11.17 8.56 -8.68
C PHE A 187 12.60 8.86 -8.20
N GLU A 188 13.62 8.41 -8.94
CA GLU A 188 14.97 8.99 -8.84
C GLU A 188 15.02 10.42 -9.41
N SER A 189 14.09 10.77 -10.31
CA SER A 189 14.00 12.11 -10.89
C SER A 189 13.37 13.12 -9.93
N GLU A 190 14.11 14.16 -9.57
CA GLU A 190 13.62 15.26 -8.74
C GLU A 190 12.41 15.99 -9.35
N SER A 191 12.34 16.08 -10.69
CA SER A 191 11.22 16.72 -11.38
C SER A 191 9.94 15.90 -11.25
N VAL A 192 10.06 14.58 -11.34
CA VAL A 192 8.94 13.66 -11.10
C VAL A 192 8.49 13.76 -9.65
N CYS A 193 9.43 13.67 -8.70
CA CYS A 193 9.12 13.80 -7.27
C CYS A 193 8.39 15.12 -6.99
N LYS A 194 8.89 16.24 -7.51
CA LYS A 194 8.25 17.56 -7.36
C LYS A 194 6.86 17.63 -8.00
N PHE A 195 6.68 17.03 -9.18
CA PHE A 195 5.37 16.98 -9.83
C PHE A 195 4.37 16.24 -8.95
N PHE A 196 4.71 15.03 -8.50
CA PHE A 196 3.81 14.24 -7.65
C PHE A 196 3.63 14.87 -6.26
N SER A 197 4.68 15.34 -5.59
CA SER A 197 4.59 15.90 -4.24
C SER A 197 3.91 17.26 -4.19
N SER A 198 4.12 18.13 -5.18
CA SER A 198 3.68 19.54 -5.11
C SER A 198 2.59 19.91 -6.11
N THR A 199 2.47 19.20 -7.24
CA THR A 199 1.41 19.48 -8.24
C THR A 199 0.20 18.60 -8.01
N LEU A 200 0.44 17.30 -7.82
CA LEU A 200 -0.62 16.32 -7.52
C LEU A 200 -0.80 16.06 -6.03
N ASN A 201 0.03 16.66 -5.17
CA ASN A 201 0.00 16.48 -3.72
C ASN A 201 -0.13 14.99 -3.32
N LEU A 202 0.64 14.11 -3.96
CA LEU A 202 0.61 12.68 -3.72
C LEU A 202 1.07 12.38 -2.29
N ALA A 203 0.22 11.71 -1.51
CA ALA A 203 0.50 11.33 -0.13
C ALA A 203 0.15 9.86 0.15
N ASP A 204 0.78 9.30 1.18
CA ASP A 204 0.48 7.96 1.70
C ASP A 204 -0.48 8.07 2.87
N TRP A 205 -1.63 7.44 2.66
CA TRP A 205 -2.76 7.37 3.56
C TRP A 205 -3.02 5.90 3.93
N SER A 206 -1.94 5.10 4.01
CA SER A 206 -2.02 3.70 4.42
C SER A 206 -2.71 3.57 5.77
N LEU A 207 -3.37 2.44 5.98
CA LEU A 207 -4.14 2.19 7.19
C LEU A 207 -3.24 1.88 8.39
N GLN A 208 -3.88 1.53 9.51
CA GLN A 208 -3.22 1.34 10.80
C GLN A 208 -3.27 -0.15 11.16
N PRO A 209 -2.30 -0.96 10.71
CA PRO A 209 -2.35 -2.41 10.83
C PRO A 209 -2.33 -2.82 12.30
N SER A 210 -3.24 -3.70 12.66
CA SER A 210 -3.45 -4.15 14.03
C SER A 210 -3.59 -5.67 14.10
N TYR A 211 -2.88 -6.25 15.06
CA TYR A 211 -3.01 -7.66 15.39
C TYR A 211 -4.14 -7.90 16.39
N LEU A 212 -4.98 -8.89 16.13
CA LEU A 212 -6.05 -9.37 17.02
C LEU A 212 -5.61 -10.71 17.63
N PRO A 213 -5.20 -10.74 18.92
CA PRO A 213 -4.71 -11.96 19.55
C PRO A 213 -5.76 -13.07 19.69
N GLN A 214 -7.05 -12.72 19.78
CA GLN A 214 -8.15 -13.66 20.05
C GLN A 214 -8.28 -14.72 18.95
N ASN A 215 -7.97 -14.34 17.71
CA ASN A 215 -8.15 -15.16 16.52
C ASN A 215 -6.86 -15.23 15.66
N ASN A 216 -5.75 -14.65 16.13
CA ASN A 216 -4.47 -14.58 15.41
C ASN A 216 -4.59 -13.91 14.02
N GLN A 217 -5.38 -12.83 13.92
CA GLN A 217 -5.67 -12.15 12.65
C GLN A 217 -4.99 -10.77 12.54
N LEU A 218 -4.66 -10.39 11.31
CA LEU A 218 -4.23 -9.03 10.96
C LEU A 218 -5.40 -8.24 10.34
N HIS A 219 -5.66 -7.06 10.90
CA HIS A 219 -6.77 -6.20 10.52
C HIS A 219 -6.33 -4.77 10.30
N ASN A 220 -7.16 -4.04 9.55
CA ASN A 220 -6.97 -2.61 9.26
C ASN A 220 -5.60 -2.32 8.64
N ASN A 221 -5.06 -3.30 7.92
CA ASN A 221 -3.90 -3.14 7.07
C ASN A 221 -4.38 -2.80 5.64
N GLY A 222 -3.61 -1.97 4.96
CA GLY A 222 -3.83 -1.66 3.56
C GLY A 222 -2.99 -0.48 3.11
N GLN A 223 -2.41 -0.59 1.91
CA GLN A 223 -1.65 0.50 1.32
C GLN A 223 -2.57 1.39 0.49
N TYR A 224 -2.63 2.66 0.87
CA TYR A 224 -3.47 3.64 0.19
C TYR A 224 -2.73 4.94 -0.01
N PHE A 225 -3.12 5.62 -1.08
CA PHE A 225 -2.57 6.89 -1.49
C PHE A 225 -3.69 7.88 -1.76
N SER A 226 -3.33 9.16 -1.72
CA SER A 226 -4.19 10.22 -2.20
C SER A 226 -3.46 11.12 -3.18
N MET A 227 -4.17 11.65 -4.16
CA MET A 227 -3.76 12.78 -4.97
C MET A 227 -4.79 13.89 -4.84
N LYS A 228 -4.31 15.13 -4.77
CA LYS A 228 -5.11 16.34 -4.88
C LYS A 228 -4.53 17.23 -5.97
N TRP A 229 -5.30 17.39 -7.04
CA TRP A 229 -4.94 18.31 -8.12
C TRP A 229 -5.74 19.60 -8.01
N LYS A 230 -5.04 20.72 -7.88
CA LYS A 230 -5.64 22.04 -7.67
C LYS A 230 -6.38 22.51 -8.91
N LEU A 231 -7.66 22.86 -8.75
CA LEU A 231 -8.45 23.42 -9.84
C LEU A 231 -8.02 24.87 -10.10
N PRO A 232 -7.62 25.23 -11.34
CA PRO A 232 -7.12 26.57 -11.63
C PRO A 232 -8.19 27.67 -11.49
N PHE A 233 -9.47 27.31 -11.63
CA PHE A 233 -10.61 28.24 -11.67
C PHE A 233 -11.48 28.23 -10.41
N ALA A 234 -11.25 27.32 -9.45
CA ALA A 234 -12.14 27.12 -8.30
C ALA A 234 -11.34 27.01 -7.01
N LYS A 235 -10.57 28.03 -6.63
CA LYS A 235 -9.90 28.02 -5.33
C LYS A 235 -10.97 28.13 -4.22
N PRO A 236 -10.90 27.31 -3.14
CA PRO A 236 -9.79 26.45 -2.74
C PRO A 236 -10.01 24.93 -2.99
N TRP A 237 -10.74 24.57 -4.05
CA TRP A 237 -11.08 23.19 -4.40
C TRP A 237 -9.97 22.47 -5.18
N HIS A 238 -9.88 21.16 -4.92
CA HIS A 238 -9.03 20.22 -5.62
C HIS A 238 -9.87 19.04 -6.13
N VAL A 239 -9.51 18.50 -7.30
CA VAL A 239 -9.89 17.14 -7.67
C VAL A 239 -9.15 16.21 -6.75
N PHE A 240 -9.87 15.30 -6.12
CA PHE A 240 -9.34 14.35 -5.15
C PHE A 240 -9.45 12.94 -5.70
N TYR A 241 -8.38 12.17 -5.58
CA TYR A 241 -8.35 10.77 -5.93
C TYR A 241 -7.71 9.98 -4.80
N TYR A 242 -8.47 9.06 -4.21
CA TYR A 242 -8.01 8.11 -3.20
C TYR A 242 -7.90 6.74 -3.86
N PHE A 243 -6.75 6.10 -3.72
CA PHE A 243 -6.48 4.86 -4.43
C PHE A 243 -5.60 3.88 -3.68
N GLY A 244 -5.77 2.61 -4.01
CA GLY A 244 -5.10 1.45 -3.44
C GLY A 244 -5.62 0.23 -4.19
N LEU A 245 -6.11 -0.78 -3.45
CA LEU A 245 -7.09 -1.73 -3.98
C LEU A 245 -8.48 -1.11 -4.24
N ASP A 246 -8.63 0.18 -3.90
CA ASP A 246 -9.81 1.00 -4.12
C ASP A 246 -9.52 2.09 -5.16
N GLY A 247 -10.55 2.63 -5.77
CA GLY A 247 -10.49 3.82 -6.61
C GLY A 247 -11.68 4.73 -6.35
N LEU A 248 -11.47 5.79 -5.55
CA LEU A 248 -12.50 6.77 -5.21
C LEU A 248 -12.12 8.15 -5.74
N VAL A 249 -12.99 8.75 -6.54
CA VAL A 249 -12.79 10.09 -7.10
C VAL A 249 -13.75 11.06 -6.41
N GLY A 250 -13.31 12.29 -6.19
CA GLY A 250 -14.15 13.30 -5.56
C GLY A 250 -13.51 14.68 -5.52
N LEU A 251 -13.89 15.44 -4.50
CA LEU A 251 -13.44 16.80 -4.31
C LEU A 251 -12.85 16.97 -2.91
N SER A 252 -11.83 17.82 -2.81
CA SER A 252 -11.24 18.25 -1.55
C SER A 252 -11.31 19.77 -1.45
N TYR A 253 -11.79 20.26 -0.31
CA TYR A 253 -11.77 21.67 0.04
C TYR A 253 -10.64 21.93 1.03
N THR A 254 -9.70 22.80 0.68
CA THR A 254 -8.57 23.16 1.55
C THR A 254 -8.82 24.51 2.21
N PHE A 255 -8.78 24.55 3.54
CA PHE A 255 -8.89 25.77 4.33
C PHE A 255 -7.57 26.56 4.30
N GLU A 256 -7.63 27.83 4.67
CA GLU A 256 -6.44 28.71 4.70
C GLU A 256 -5.35 28.22 5.66
N ASN A 257 -5.72 27.45 6.69
CA ASN A 257 -4.80 26.86 7.66
C ASN A 257 -4.17 25.53 7.19
N GLY A 258 -4.30 25.16 5.91
CA GLY A 258 -3.72 23.93 5.34
C GLY A 258 -4.55 22.66 5.56
N LYS A 259 -5.54 22.70 6.44
CA LYS A 259 -6.44 21.56 6.69
C LYS A 259 -7.36 21.36 5.50
N SER A 260 -7.79 20.12 5.27
CA SER A 260 -8.72 19.82 4.17
C SER A 260 -9.79 18.83 4.59
N ILE A 261 -10.96 18.95 3.97
CA ILE A 261 -12.01 17.93 4.00
C ILE A 261 -12.21 17.43 2.58
N SER A 262 -12.26 16.11 2.41
CA SER A 262 -12.47 15.47 1.11
C SER A 262 -13.65 14.51 1.17
N ALA A 263 -14.45 14.50 0.12
CA ALA A 263 -15.54 13.54 -0.07
C ALA A 263 -15.40 12.90 -1.46
N SER A 264 -15.63 11.60 -1.54
CA SER A 264 -15.39 10.81 -2.75
C SER A 264 -16.39 9.66 -2.88
N TYR A 265 -16.55 9.22 -4.12
CA TYR A 265 -17.34 8.06 -4.50
C TYR A 265 -16.58 7.27 -5.56
N GLY A 266 -16.74 5.95 -5.55
CA GLY A 266 -16.11 5.11 -6.56
C GLY A 266 -16.25 3.63 -6.26
N LEU A 267 -15.27 2.87 -6.72
CA LEU A 267 -15.29 1.42 -6.73
C LEU A 267 -14.18 0.86 -5.84
N VAL A 268 -14.51 -0.19 -5.09
CA VAL A 268 -13.65 -0.86 -4.11
C VAL A 268 -13.63 -2.35 -4.40
N GLY A 269 -12.46 -2.99 -4.25
CA GLY A 269 -12.35 -4.43 -4.33
C GLY A 269 -13.18 -5.14 -3.25
N LYS A 270 -14.08 -6.03 -3.69
CA LYS A 270 -14.85 -6.95 -2.83
C LYS A 270 -14.16 -8.30 -2.69
N GLY A 271 -13.46 -8.74 -3.74
CA GLY A 271 -12.75 -10.01 -3.77
C GLY A 271 -12.18 -10.32 -5.15
N LEU A 272 -11.27 -11.29 -5.20
CA LEU A 272 -10.67 -11.77 -6.44
C LEU A 272 -11.54 -12.84 -7.09
N ARG A 273 -11.65 -12.78 -8.41
CA ARG A 273 -12.29 -13.77 -9.27
C ARG A 273 -11.25 -14.32 -10.24
N VAL A 274 -10.99 -15.62 -10.17
CA VAL A 274 -10.10 -16.30 -11.13
C VAL A 274 -10.84 -16.45 -12.46
N LEU A 275 -10.29 -15.87 -13.52
CA LEU A 275 -10.78 -15.96 -14.90
C LEU A 275 -10.21 -17.16 -15.63
N SER A 276 -9.02 -17.63 -15.23
CA SER A 276 -8.36 -18.79 -15.82
C SER A 276 -7.47 -19.50 -14.80
N ASP A 277 -7.81 -20.73 -14.45
CA ASP A 277 -6.99 -21.58 -13.56
C ASP A 277 -5.67 -22.00 -14.21
N VAL A 278 -5.59 -22.02 -15.55
CA VAL A 278 -4.37 -22.42 -16.27
C VAL A 278 -3.28 -21.35 -16.14
N THR A 279 -3.69 -20.08 -16.22
CA THR A 279 -2.77 -18.92 -16.23
C THR A 279 -2.79 -18.12 -14.94
N ASN A 280 -3.60 -18.54 -13.97
CA ASN A 280 -3.91 -17.80 -12.75
C ASN A 280 -4.36 -16.35 -13.01
N LYS A 281 -5.01 -16.10 -14.15
CA LYS A 281 -5.52 -14.76 -14.47
C LYS A 281 -6.65 -14.42 -13.49
N LYS A 282 -6.54 -13.29 -12.80
CA LYS A 282 -7.54 -12.81 -11.85
C LYS A 282 -8.10 -11.46 -12.27
N THR A 283 -9.31 -11.18 -11.82
CA THR A 283 -9.92 -9.85 -11.84
C THR A 283 -10.54 -9.56 -10.48
N VAL A 284 -10.91 -8.31 -10.23
CA VAL A 284 -11.51 -7.86 -8.97
C VAL A 284 -13.00 -7.64 -9.17
N ASP A 285 -13.80 -8.22 -8.28
CA ASP A 285 -15.20 -7.82 -8.13
C ASP A 285 -15.27 -6.48 -7.43
N LEU A 286 -15.93 -5.50 -8.06
CA LEU A 286 -15.97 -4.12 -7.61
C LEU A 286 -17.34 -3.79 -7.00
N VAL A 287 -17.35 -3.02 -5.92
CA VAL A 287 -18.55 -2.49 -5.28
C VAL A 287 -18.46 -1.00 -5.05
N GLU A 288 -19.60 -0.33 -5.10
CA GLU A 288 -19.72 1.09 -4.82
C GLU A 288 -19.35 1.42 -3.37
N SER A 289 -18.62 2.51 -3.18
CA SER A 289 -18.22 3.01 -1.87
C SER A 289 -18.18 4.53 -1.82
N LEU A 290 -18.33 5.06 -0.61
CA LEU A 290 -18.21 6.48 -0.27
C LEU A 290 -17.05 6.65 0.70
N GLY A 291 -16.22 7.67 0.47
CA GLY A 291 -15.09 8.00 1.34
C GLY A 291 -15.13 9.45 1.80
N PHE A 292 -14.93 9.67 3.09
CA PHE A 292 -14.81 10.99 3.72
C PHE A 292 -13.48 11.07 4.46
N PHE A 293 -12.75 12.16 4.26
CA PHE A 293 -11.38 12.31 4.75
C PHE A 293 -11.16 13.69 5.33
N TYR A 294 -10.35 13.76 6.38
CA TYR A 294 -9.89 14.98 7.00
C TYR A 294 -8.38 14.91 7.21
N ASP A 295 -7.65 15.88 6.69
CA ASP A 295 -6.19 15.89 6.68
C ASP A 295 -5.62 17.28 7.00
N ASP A 296 -4.35 17.30 7.40
CA ASP A 296 -3.55 18.49 7.67
C ASP A 296 -2.42 18.57 6.66
N GLU A 297 -2.53 19.42 5.65
CA GLU A 297 -1.57 19.52 4.55
C GLU A 297 -1.23 18.13 3.95
N ASN A 298 -2.26 17.37 3.57
CA ASN A 298 -2.17 16.00 3.03
C ASN A 298 -1.60 14.92 3.97
N ASN A 299 -1.41 15.22 5.25
CA ASN A 299 -1.20 14.22 6.29
C ASN A 299 -2.54 13.80 6.91
N LEU A 300 -2.99 12.57 6.67
CA LEU A 300 -4.34 12.14 7.01
C LEU A 300 -4.54 12.10 8.53
N LEU A 301 -5.60 12.74 9.01
CA LEU A 301 -5.96 12.77 10.43
C LEU A 301 -7.14 11.84 10.73
N ALA A 302 -8.15 11.83 9.88
CA ALA A 302 -9.29 10.94 10.02
C ALA A 302 -9.85 10.51 8.65
N SER A 303 -10.36 9.28 8.58
CA SER A 303 -11.10 8.80 7.42
C SER A 303 -12.30 7.96 7.82
N MET A 304 -13.32 7.97 6.96
CA MET A 304 -14.46 7.08 7.01
C MET A 304 -14.73 6.55 5.61
N VAL A 305 -14.78 5.23 5.46
CA VAL A 305 -15.17 4.56 4.22
C VAL A 305 -16.41 3.72 4.48
N LEU A 306 -17.45 3.95 3.67
CA LEU A 306 -18.69 3.20 3.65
C LEU A 306 -18.72 2.39 2.36
N THR A 307 -18.89 1.08 2.46
CA THR A 307 -18.82 0.20 1.30
C THR A 307 -19.80 -0.95 1.44
N ARG A 308 -20.22 -1.53 0.30
CA ARG A 308 -21.12 -2.68 0.25
C ARG A 308 -20.39 -4.02 0.28
N LYS A 309 -19.12 -4.06 0.70
CA LYS A 309 -18.37 -5.31 0.86
C LYS A 309 -18.79 -6.06 2.13
N THR A 310 -18.63 -7.37 2.13
CA THR A 310 -18.96 -8.21 3.30
C THR A 310 -17.89 -8.19 4.37
N ASP A 311 -16.65 -7.85 4.00
CA ASP A 311 -15.54 -7.75 4.96
C ASP A 311 -15.73 -6.54 5.86
N TYR A 312 -15.42 -5.30 5.42
CA TYR A 312 -15.65 -4.09 6.22
C TYR A 312 -16.73 -3.23 5.57
N THR A 313 -17.94 -3.16 6.12
CA THR A 313 -19.02 -2.31 5.61
C THR A 313 -18.81 -0.85 5.98
N VAL A 314 -18.32 -0.62 7.19
CA VAL A 314 -17.96 0.71 7.71
C VAL A 314 -16.54 0.60 8.25
N SER A 315 -15.66 1.48 7.83
CA SER A 315 -14.31 1.62 8.39
C SER A 315 -14.08 3.08 8.76
N ILE A 316 -13.71 3.32 10.01
CA ILE A 316 -13.37 4.64 10.54
C ILE A 316 -11.96 4.56 11.11
N ASN A 317 -11.11 5.50 10.73
CA ASN A 317 -9.74 5.62 11.22
C ASN A 317 -9.52 7.02 11.78
N PHE A 318 -8.89 7.08 12.93
CA PHE A 318 -8.33 8.29 13.53
C PHE A 318 -6.83 8.06 13.69
N PHE A 319 -6.01 8.91 13.07
CA PHE A 319 -4.57 8.80 13.11
C PHE A 319 -4.00 9.55 14.33
N PRO A 320 -2.75 9.25 14.75
CA PRO A 320 -2.12 9.94 15.87
C PRO A 320 -2.18 11.47 15.76
N GLY A 321 -2.34 12.16 16.89
CA GLY A 321 -2.44 13.62 16.95
C GLY A 321 -3.86 14.15 17.11
N ILE A 322 -4.90 13.35 16.81
CA ILE A 322 -6.27 13.66 17.24
C ILE A 322 -6.44 13.38 18.74
N PHE A 323 -5.96 12.22 19.20
CA PHE A 323 -6.05 11.81 20.59
C PHE A 323 -4.66 11.83 21.25
N ARG A 324 -4.54 12.62 22.31
CA ARG A 324 -3.30 12.77 23.07
C ARG A 324 -3.56 12.55 24.56
N VAL A 325 -2.83 11.63 25.17
CA VAL A 325 -2.84 11.40 26.61
C VAL A 325 -1.42 11.63 27.13
N GLY A 326 -1.21 12.81 27.73
CA GLY A 326 0.12 13.25 28.16
C GLY A 326 1.09 13.40 26.99
N LYS A 327 2.17 12.60 27.01
CA LYS A 327 3.21 12.59 25.96
C LYS A 327 2.94 11.62 24.81
N PHE A 328 1.87 10.82 24.91
CA PHE A 328 1.57 9.79 23.94
C PHE A 328 0.49 10.26 22.96
N ASN A 329 0.77 10.09 21.68
CA ASN A 329 -0.17 10.28 20.58
C ASN A 329 -0.66 8.91 20.12
N PHE A 330 -1.97 8.71 20.12
CA PHE A 330 -2.59 7.44 19.76
C PHE A 330 -3.41 7.59 18.49
N GLY A 331 -3.31 6.59 17.63
CA GLY A 331 -4.30 6.34 16.60
C GLY A 331 -5.30 5.29 17.08
N GLY A 332 -6.42 5.20 16.39
CA GLY A 332 -7.43 4.19 16.62
C GLY A 332 -8.30 3.98 15.40
N TRP A 333 -8.95 2.84 15.35
CA TRP A 333 -9.86 2.51 14.28
C TRP A 333 -11.04 1.72 14.79
N PHE A 334 -12.13 1.80 14.03
CA PHE A 334 -13.39 1.13 14.29
C PHE A 334 -13.92 0.59 12.97
N VAL A 335 -14.34 -0.67 12.97
CA VAL A 335 -14.85 -1.35 11.78
C VAL A 335 -16.14 -2.08 12.13
N VAL A 336 -17.14 -1.96 11.26
CA VAL A 336 -18.30 -2.85 11.24
C VAL A 336 -18.15 -3.79 10.05
N SER A 337 -18.10 -5.08 10.34
CA SER A 337 -18.00 -6.16 9.37
C SER A 337 -19.31 -6.89 9.19
N GLY A 338 -19.64 -7.26 7.95
CA GLY A 338 -20.79 -8.10 7.66
C GLY A 338 -20.68 -9.53 8.20
N HIS A 339 -19.46 -9.98 8.52
CA HIS A 339 -19.19 -11.33 9.02
C HIS A 339 -18.60 -11.34 10.43
N ASN A 340 -17.75 -10.38 10.75
CA ASN A 340 -16.95 -10.36 11.99
C ASN A 340 -17.54 -9.44 13.07
N GLY A 341 -18.74 -8.88 12.88
CA GLY A 341 -19.34 -8.00 13.87
C GLY A 341 -18.59 -6.67 13.98
N VAL A 342 -18.31 -6.23 15.21
CA VAL A 342 -17.63 -4.96 15.46
C VAL A 342 -16.19 -5.22 15.87
N MET A 343 -15.26 -4.49 15.26
CA MET A 343 -13.85 -4.54 15.60
C MET A 343 -13.33 -3.15 15.91
N VAL A 344 -12.44 -3.06 16.89
CA VAL A 344 -11.74 -1.82 17.23
C VAL A 344 -10.26 -2.10 17.39
N GLY A 345 -9.44 -1.07 17.18
CA GLY A 345 -8.03 -1.16 17.51
C GLY A 345 -7.41 0.17 17.87
N LEU A 346 -6.27 0.08 18.54
CA LEU A 346 -5.43 1.19 18.96
C LEU A 346 -4.04 1.01 18.37
N THR A 347 -3.45 2.12 17.92
CA THR A 347 -2.16 2.14 17.25
C THR A 347 -1.27 3.23 17.84
N THR A 348 0.04 3.05 17.68
CA THR A 348 1.04 4.05 18.07
C THR A 348 2.07 4.16 16.95
N ALA A 349 2.87 5.22 16.96
CA ALA A 349 3.98 5.39 16.01
C ALA A 349 5.08 4.32 16.13
N VAL A 350 5.16 3.62 17.26
CA VAL A 350 6.33 2.78 17.61
C VAL A 350 6.08 1.29 17.42
N VAL A 351 4.87 0.82 17.76
CA VAL A 351 4.52 -0.60 17.68
C VAL A 351 3.31 -0.82 16.79
N PRO A 352 3.23 -1.97 16.09
CA PRO A 352 2.01 -2.38 15.40
C PRO A 352 0.81 -2.30 16.33
N GLY A 353 -0.35 -1.97 15.79
CA GLY A 353 -1.55 -1.79 16.59
C GLY A 353 -2.04 -3.09 17.22
N LEU A 354 -2.87 -2.94 18.25
CA LEU A 354 -3.62 -4.04 18.87
C LEU A 354 -5.10 -3.82 18.67
N GLY A 355 -5.83 -4.88 18.35
CA GLY A 355 -7.27 -4.83 18.16
C GLY A 355 -8.03 -5.88 18.97
N MET A 356 -9.35 -5.73 18.94
CA MET A 356 -10.33 -6.62 19.56
C MET A 356 -11.56 -6.71 18.67
N GLN A 357 -12.15 -7.91 18.61
CA GLN A 357 -13.43 -8.21 17.99
C GLN A 357 -14.49 -8.45 19.08
N PHE A 358 -15.70 -7.91 18.88
CA PHE A 358 -16.85 -8.02 19.79
C PHE A 358 -17.99 -8.83 19.19
#